data_AF-A0A328EGM0-F1
#
_entry.id   AF-A0A328EGM0-F1
#
_cell.length_a   1.000
_cell.length_b   1.000
_cell.length_c   1.000
_cell.angle_alpha   90.00
_cell.angle_beta   90.00
_cell.angle_gamma   90.00
#
_symmetry.space_group_name_H-M   'P 1'
#
loop_
_entity.id
_entity.type
_entity.pdbx_description
1 polymer ?
#
loop_
_entity_poly.entity_id
_entity_poly.type
_entity_poly.pdbx_seq_one_letter_code
_entity_poly.pdbx_strand_id
1 'polypeptide(L)'
;MKTKILFFFLLLIVGVGNGFAENTSRDSLFQEIKNARNFAKNWDTIPGSDNDKLLAILTGKTIQVEDSRIAVCTRRFGLLLFKKVYYTRHIYYDETNKLLKKEIKFSQEKYDLVWSFLSLCAQSSLLLLLYILTNRLYSDYRTTFDWIGWCIVLGLLIYFSYYYLGTLYGIVSLLYIFKD
;
A
#
# COMPACT_ATOMS: atom_id res chain seq x y z
N MET A 1 -23.31 58.86 33.46
CA MET A 1 -23.76 58.47 32.10
C MET A 1 -22.74 57.64 31.32
N LYS A 2 -21.41 57.89 31.44
CA LYS A 2 -20.38 57.19 30.64
C LYS A 2 -20.27 55.67 30.88
N THR A 3 -20.47 55.20 32.11
CA THR A 3 -20.36 53.75 32.44
C THR A 3 -21.54 52.91 31.96
N LYS A 4 -22.74 53.49 31.82
CA LYS A 4 -23.94 52.76 31.33
C LYS A 4 -23.86 52.45 29.84
N ILE A 5 -23.26 53.35 29.05
CA ILE A 5 -23.06 53.16 27.60
C ILE A 5 -22.03 52.05 27.34
N LEU A 6 -20.95 52.00 28.13
CA LEU A 6 -19.95 50.93 28.04
C LEU A 6 -20.55 49.56 28.32
N PHE A 7 -21.47 49.47 29.29
CA PHE A 7 -22.15 48.22 29.64
C PHE A 7 -23.10 47.74 28.54
N PHE A 8 -23.84 48.65 27.90
CA PHE A 8 -24.65 48.33 26.72
C PHE A 8 -23.79 47.88 25.52
N PHE A 9 -22.62 48.48 25.33
CA PHE A 9 -21.68 48.09 24.28
C PHE A 9 -21.10 46.70 24.53
N LEU A 10 -20.77 46.37 25.78
CA LEU A 10 -20.30 45.03 26.17
C LEU A 10 -21.40 43.96 25.99
N LEU A 11 -22.64 44.27 26.36
CA LEU A 11 -23.79 43.37 26.16
C LEU A 11 -24.07 43.11 24.67
N LEU A 12 -23.90 44.13 23.82
CA LEU A 12 -24.00 43.99 22.37
C LEU A 12 -22.89 43.10 21.80
N ILE A 13 -21.65 43.26 22.25
CA ILE A 13 -20.52 42.44 21.79
C ILE A 13 -20.68 40.96 22.22
N VAL A 14 -21.16 40.71 23.44
CA VAL A 14 -21.42 39.36 23.94
C VAL A 14 -22.63 38.71 23.25
N GLY A 15 -23.70 39.48 22.99
CA GLY A 15 -24.87 39.00 22.25
C GLY A 15 -24.60 38.73 20.77
N VAL A 16 -23.76 39.55 20.14
CA VAL A 16 -23.35 39.35 18.73
C VAL A 16 -22.39 38.16 18.61
N GLY A 17 -21.46 37.96 19.55
CA GLY A 17 -20.55 36.81 19.55
C GLY A 17 -21.27 35.46 19.71
N ASN A 18 -22.29 35.39 20.55
CA ASN A 18 -23.10 34.18 20.72
C ASN A 18 -24.05 33.93 19.53
N GLY A 19 -24.62 34.99 18.93
CA GLY A 19 -25.52 34.86 17.78
C GLY A 19 -24.84 34.35 16.49
N PHE A 20 -23.53 34.53 16.33
CA PHE A 20 -22.77 33.95 15.22
C PHE A 20 -22.30 32.52 15.48
N ALA A 21 -22.05 32.15 16.74
CA ALA A 21 -21.68 30.78 17.11
C ALA A 21 -22.89 29.82 17.11
N GLU A 22 -24.09 30.32 17.41
CA GLU A 22 -25.32 29.51 17.54
C GLU A 22 -26.01 29.22 16.19
N ASN A 23 -25.62 29.93 15.10
CA ASN A 23 -26.24 29.81 13.78
C ASN A 23 -25.43 29.04 12.73
N THR A 24 -24.25 28.52 13.05
CA THR A 24 -23.67 27.45 12.22
C THR A 24 -24.30 26.14 12.67
N SER A 25 -25.62 26.03 12.48
CA SER A 25 -26.37 24.85 12.86
C SER A 25 -25.80 23.65 12.12
N ARG A 26 -25.75 22.50 12.79
CA ARG A 26 -25.33 21.23 12.18
C ARG A 26 -26.09 20.99 10.86
N ASP A 27 -27.34 21.43 10.79
CA ASP A 27 -28.19 21.36 9.60
C ASP A 27 -27.71 22.26 8.46
N SER A 28 -27.23 23.49 8.73
CA SER A 28 -26.64 24.37 7.72
C SER A 28 -25.37 23.77 7.09
N LEU A 29 -24.48 23.20 7.93
CA LEU A 29 -23.30 22.46 7.46
C LEU A 29 -23.70 21.22 6.66
N PHE A 30 -24.70 20.45 7.11
CA PHE A 30 -25.23 19.31 6.35
C PHE A 30 -25.84 19.73 5.02
N GLN A 31 -26.48 20.90 4.94
CA GLN A 31 -27.08 21.42 3.73
C GLN A 31 -26.02 21.91 2.74
N GLU A 32 -24.95 22.56 3.23
CA GLU A 32 -23.76 22.87 2.44
C GLU A 32 -23.06 21.61 1.92
N ILE A 33 -22.88 20.60 2.77
CA ILE A 33 -22.31 19.29 2.38
C ILE A 33 -23.18 18.62 1.31
N LYS A 34 -24.51 18.63 1.48
CA LYS A 34 -25.46 18.04 0.53
C LYS A 34 -25.46 18.78 -0.81
N ASN A 35 -25.34 20.10 -0.79
CA ASN A 35 -25.19 20.91 -1.99
C ASN A 35 -23.85 20.62 -2.68
N ALA A 36 -22.73 20.59 -1.93
CA ALA A 36 -21.40 20.23 -2.42
C ALA A 36 -21.34 18.83 -3.05
N ARG A 37 -22.07 17.86 -2.46
CA ARG A 37 -22.20 16.50 -3.02
C ARG A 37 -22.82 16.49 -4.41
N ASN A 38 -23.74 17.41 -4.70
CA ASN A 38 -24.31 17.57 -6.05
C ASN A 38 -23.36 18.23 -7.06
N PHE A 39 -22.27 18.89 -6.60
CA PHE A 39 -21.29 19.55 -7.48
C PHE A 39 -20.25 18.59 -8.07
N ALA A 40 -19.99 17.43 -7.45
CA ALA A 40 -19.04 16.45 -7.96
C ALA A 40 -19.76 15.15 -8.35
N LYS A 41 -19.77 14.83 -9.65
CA LYS A 41 -20.50 13.66 -10.18
C LYS A 41 -20.01 12.31 -9.64
N ASN A 42 -18.80 12.28 -9.08
CA ASN A 42 -18.13 11.07 -8.61
C ASN A 42 -17.82 11.12 -7.10
N TRP A 43 -18.64 11.83 -6.33
CA TRP A 43 -18.47 12.00 -4.88
C TRP A 43 -18.28 10.67 -4.13
N ASP A 44 -19.12 9.68 -4.43
CA ASP A 44 -19.15 8.40 -3.71
C ASP A 44 -18.04 7.43 -4.15
N THR A 45 -17.45 7.63 -5.33
CA THR A 45 -16.42 6.74 -5.88
C THR A 45 -14.99 7.19 -5.57
N ILE A 46 -14.82 8.44 -5.13
CA ILE A 46 -13.51 8.98 -4.73
C ILE A 46 -13.23 8.65 -3.25
N PRO A 47 -12.08 8.05 -2.93
CA PRO A 47 -11.69 7.77 -1.56
C PRO A 47 -11.36 9.07 -0.81
N GLY A 48 -11.77 9.18 0.46
CA GLY A 48 -11.49 10.29 1.36
C GLY A 48 -12.70 10.72 2.18
N SER A 49 -12.46 11.47 3.26
CA SER A 49 -13.55 11.96 4.09
C SER A 49 -14.35 13.03 3.34
N ASP A 50 -15.62 13.20 3.70
CA ASP A 50 -16.46 14.24 3.08
C ASP A 50 -15.89 15.64 3.31
N ASN A 51 -15.23 15.86 4.47
CA ASN A 51 -14.54 17.12 4.77
C ASN A 51 -13.34 17.37 3.84
N ASP A 52 -12.53 16.35 3.53
CA ASP A 52 -11.40 16.52 2.62
C ASP A 52 -11.87 16.86 1.20
N LYS A 53 -12.97 16.23 0.76
CA LYS A 53 -13.58 16.48 -0.55
C LYS A 53 -14.14 17.89 -0.65
N LEU A 54 -14.87 18.33 0.39
CA LEU A 54 -15.34 19.71 0.49
C LEU A 54 -14.21 20.70 0.50
N LEU A 55 -13.17 20.44 1.30
CA LEU A 55 -12.00 21.31 1.38
C LEU A 55 -11.31 21.42 0.01
N ALA A 56 -11.18 20.32 -0.73
CA ALA A 56 -10.62 20.31 -2.08
C ALA A 56 -11.45 21.13 -3.08
N ILE A 57 -12.79 21.10 -2.97
CA ILE A 57 -13.69 21.91 -3.81
C ILE A 57 -13.61 23.38 -3.44
N LEU A 58 -13.70 23.71 -2.15
CA LEU A 58 -13.73 25.09 -1.66
C LEU A 58 -12.41 25.82 -1.86
N THR A 59 -11.28 25.11 -1.73
CA THR A 59 -9.96 25.73 -1.85
C THR A 59 -9.37 25.62 -3.24
N GLY A 60 -9.90 24.77 -4.12
CA GLY A 60 -9.32 24.47 -5.43
C GLY A 60 -7.91 23.86 -5.37
N LYS A 61 -7.47 23.40 -4.19
CA LYS A 61 -6.12 22.88 -3.94
C LYS A 61 -6.12 21.37 -3.84
N THR A 62 -4.98 20.76 -4.16
CA THR A 62 -4.72 19.34 -3.89
C THR A 62 -4.66 19.10 -2.38
N ILE A 63 -5.56 18.27 -1.86
CA ILE A 63 -5.62 17.86 -0.45
C ILE A 63 -5.07 16.43 -0.31
N GLN A 64 -4.22 16.20 0.68
CA GLN A 64 -3.74 14.87 1.02
C GLN A 64 -4.77 14.18 1.91
N VAL A 65 -5.19 12.98 1.52
CA VAL A 65 -6.30 12.27 2.16
C VAL A 65 -5.81 11.12 3.04
N GLU A 66 -4.79 10.39 2.59
CA GLU A 66 -4.34 9.19 3.29
C GLU A 66 -2.94 8.77 2.84
N ASP A 67 -2.12 8.39 3.82
CA ASP A 67 -0.87 7.68 3.59
C ASP A 67 -1.18 6.20 3.55
N SER A 68 -0.76 5.56 2.47
CA SER A 68 -1.04 4.16 2.25
C SER A 68 0.22 3.42 1.88
N ARG A 69 0.25 2.16 2.32
CA ARG A 69 1.40 1.28 2.15
C ARG A 69 0.99 0.13 1.26
N ILE A 70 1.69 -0.04 0.14
CA ILE A 70 1.58 -1.25 -0.67
C ILE A 70 2.82 -2.10 -0.41
N ALA A 71 2.61 -3.38 -0.13
CA ALA A 71 3.65 -4.39 -0.19
C ALA A 71 3.74 -4.87 -1.64
N VAL A 72 4.83 -4.54 -2.32
CA VAL A 72 5.09 -5.00 -3.69
C VAL A 72 6.17 -6.07 -3.63
N CYS A 73 5.90 -7.22 -4.23
CA CYS A 73 6.92 -8.25 -4.43
C CYS A 73 7.57 -8.05 -5.80
N THR A 74 8.88 -7.85 -5.83
CA THR A 74 9.65 -7.69 -7.07
C THR A 74 10.75 -8.73 -7.12
N ARG A 75 11.00 -9.34 -8.28
CA ARG A 75 12.11 -10.28 -8.46
C ARG A 75 13.33 -9.54 -9.01
N ARG A 76 14.47 -9.55 -8.29
CA ARG A 76 15.73 -8.96 -8.77
C ARG A 76 16.92 -9.79 -8.29
N PHE A 77 17.91 -9.98 -9.16
CA PHE A 77 19.15 -10.73 -8.86
C PHE A 77 18.94 -12.11 -8.21
N GLY A 78 17.93 -12.87 -8.64
CA GLY A 78 17.69 -14.20 -8.05
C GLY A 78 16.86 -14.20 -6.76
N LEU A 79 16.50 -13.03 -6.23
CA LEU A 79 15.82 -12.88 -4.94
C LEU A 79 14.42 -12.30 -5.09
N LEU A 80 13.50 -12.81 -4.26
CA LEU A 80 12.22 -12.18 -4.01
C LEU A 80 12.43 -11.00 -3.07
N LEU A 81 12.44 -9.80 -3.63
CA LEU A 81 12.58 -8.56 -2.89
C LEU A 81 11.20 -8.01 -2.55
N PHE A 82 10.93 -7.99 -1.25
CA PHE A 82 9.74 -7.35 -0.71
C PHE A 82 10.01 -5.86 -0.54
N LYS A 83 9.29 -5.04 -1.30
CA LYS A 83 9.33 -3.59 -1.21
C LYS A 83 8.10 -3.09 -0.47
N LYS A 84 8.29 -2.18 0.47
CA LYS A 84 7.24 -1.33 1.01
C LYS A 84 7.26 -0.03 0.23
N VAL A 85 6.21 0.20 -0.52
CA VAL A 85 6.02 1.46 -1.24
C VAL A 85 5.07 2.32 -0.42
N TYR A 86 5.57 3.45 0.04
CA TYR A 86 4.77 4.48 0.70
C TYR A 86 4.25 5.43 -0.38
N TYR A 87 2.94 5.58 -0.44
CA TYR A 87 2.30 6.54 -1.34
C TYR A 87 1.30 7.40 -0.59
N THR A 88 1.27 8.65 -1.00
CA THR A 88 0.39 9.70 -0.49
C THR A 88 -0.69 9.92 -1.55
N ARG A 89 -1.95 9.70 -1.18
CA ARG A 89 -3.09 9.97 -2.08
C ARG A 89 -3.49 11.43 -1.94
N HIS A 90 -3.59 12.10 -3.07
CA HIS A 90 -4.09 13.46 -3.16
C HIS A 90 -5.41 13.46 -3.92
N ILE A 91 -6.34 14.30 -3.50
CA ILE A 91 -7.56 14.61 -4.24
C ILE A 91 -7.54 16.08 -4.62
N TYR A 92 -8.08 16.38 -5.81
CA TYR A 92 -8.31 17.76 -6.24
C TYR A 92 -9.60 17.82 -7.03
N TYR A 93 -10.23 19.00 -7.02
CA TYR A 93 -11.42 19.24 -7.81
C TYR A 93 -11.04 19.85 -9.17
N ASP A 94 -11.52 19.23 -10.24
CA ASP A 94 -11.44 19.78 -11.58
C ASP A 94 -12.73 20.58 -11.87
N GLU A 95 -12.64 21.90 -11.80
CA GLU A 95 -13.76 22.82 -12.03
C GLU A 95 -14.33 22.70 -13.45
N THR A 96 -13.49 22.40 -14.46
CA THR A 96 -13.92 22.33 -15.86
C THR A 96 -14.84 21.16 -16.12
N ASN A 97 -14.50 20.00 -15.56
CA ASN A 97 -15.25 18.77 -15.74
C ASN A 97 -16.24 18.50 -14.60
N LYS A 98 -16.20 19.32 -13.53
CA LYS A 98 -16.96 19.13 -12.28
C LYS A 98 -16.73 17.74 -11.66
N LEU A 99 -15.47 17.29 -11.66
CA LEU A 99 -15.07 15.97 -11.20
C LEU A 99 -13.98 16.08 -10.15
N LEU A 100 -14.10 15.28 -9.09
CA LEU A 100 -12.99 15.05 -8.16
C LEU A 100 -12.00 14.09 -8.82
N LYS A 101 -10.74 14.48 -8.93
CA LYS A 101 -9.67 13.65 -9.47
C LYS A 101 -8.75 13.21 -8.33
N LYS A 102 -8.17 12.02 -8.51
CA LYS A 102 -7.22 11.42 -7.59
C LYS A 102 -5.84 11.40 -8.23
N GLU A 103 -4.85 11.87 -7.50
CA GLU A 103 -3.45 11.75 -7.85
C GLU A 103 -2.73 10.89 -6.80
N ILE A 104 -1.84 10.01 -7.25
CA ILE A 104 -1.02 9.18 -6.36
C ILE A 104 0.43 9.65 -6.52
N LYS A 105 1.01 10.13 -5.42
CA LYS A 105 2.44 10.48 -5.36
C LYS A 105 3.16 9.42 -4.53
N PHE A 106 4.23 8.85 -5.09
CA PHE A 106 5.08 7.88 -4.41
C PHE A 106 6.14 8.64 -3.60
N SER A 107 6.18 8.47 -2.28
CA SER A 107 7.09 9.24 -1.42
C SER A 107 8.39 8.50 -1.13
N GLN A 108 8.31 7.19 -0.83
CA GLN A 108 9.49 6.39 -0.47
C GLN A 108 9.33 4.92 -0.87
N GLU A 109 10.32 4.40 -1.60
CA GLU A 109 10.54 2.96 -1.73
C GLU A 109 11.51 2.51 -0.64
N LYS A 110 11.03 1.73 0.33
CA LYS A 110 11.89 1.07 1.32
C LYS A 110 11.89 -0.43 1.08
N TYR A 111 13.08 -1.00 0.87
CA TYR A 111 13.22 -2.45 0.88
C TYR A 111 12.97 -2.97 2.29
N ASP A 112 12.17 -4.02 2.40
CA ASP A 112 12.09 -4.76 3.64
C ASP A 112 13.30 -5.69 3.72
N LEU A 113 14.34 -5.21 4.41
CA LEU A 113 15.58 -5.94 4.63
C LEU A 113 15.34 -7.26 5.37
N VAL A 114 14.38 -7.29 6.29
CA VAL A 114 14.08 -8.50 7.09
C VAL A 114 13.51 -9.58 6.21
N TRP A 115 12.50 -9.27 5.39
CA TRP A 115 11.94 -10.24 4.44
C TRP A 115 12.93 -10.65 3.36
N SER A 116 13.77 -9.73 2.90
CA SER A 116 14.82 -10.04 1.92
C SER A 116 15.86 -11.00 2.52
N PHE A 117 16.24 -10.80 3.78
CA PHE A 117 17.15 -11.69 4.51
C PHE A 117 16.52 -13.07 4.75
N LEU A 118 15.25 -13.13 5.17
CA LEU A 118 14.51 -14.39 5.32
C LEU A 118 14.43 -15.15 3.99
N SER A 119 14.21 -14.45 2.88
CA SER A 119 14.21 -15.06 1.54
C SER A 119 15.58 -15.64 1.19
N LEU A 120 16.68 -14.96 1.52
CA LEU A 120 18.04 -15.46 1.30
C LEU A 120 18.34 -16.72 2.13
N CYS A 121 17.96 -16.72 3.40
CA CYS A 121 18.10 -17.88 4.27
C CYS A 121 17.29 -19.07 3.75
N ALA A 122 16.04 -18.85 3.34
CA ALA A 122 15.18 -19.88 2.78
C ALA A 122 15.76 -20.51 1.51
N GLN A 123 16.30 -19.70 0.60
CA GLN A 123 16.96 -20.21 -0.60
C GLN A 123 18.20 -21.04 -0.29
N SER A 124 19.02 -20.59 0.67
CA SER A 124 20.22 -21.33 1.11
C SER A 124 19.86 -22.68 1.70
N SER A 125 18.82 -22.73 2.53
CA SER A 125 18.29 -23.98 3.09
C SER A 125 17.74 -24.92 2.01
N LEU A 126 17.00 -24.40 1.03
CA LEU A 126 16.49 -25.20 -0.09
C LEU A 126 17.62 -25.79 -0.94
N LEU A 127 18.69 -25.04 -1.19
CA LEU A 127 19.88 -25.54 -1.90
C LEU A 127 20.57 -26.67 -1.14
N LEU A 128 20.75 -26.52 0.18
CA LEU A 128 21.32 -27.57 1.01
C LEU A 128 20.47 -28.85 0.99
N LEU A 129 19.16 -28.69 1.06
CA LEU A 129 18.21 -29.81 1.03
C LEU A 129 18.22 -30.51 -0.32
N LEU A 130 18.28 -29.75 -1.43
CA LEU A 130 18.43 -30.29 -2.78
C LEU A 130 19.73 -31.09 -2.91
N TYR A 131 20.85 -30.59 -2.36
CA TYR A 131 22.14 -31.30 -2.37
C TYR A 131 22.08 -32.63 -1.62
N ILE A 132 21.49 -32.65 -0.42
CA ILE A 132 21.34 -33.89 0.38
C ILE A 132 20.50 -34.92 -0.37
N LEU A 133 19.37 -34.51 -0.95
CA LEU A 133 18.50 -35.40 -1.71
C LEU A 133 19.18 -35.91 -2.99
N THR A 134 19.92 -35.04 -3.68
CA THR A 134 20.68 -35.41 -4.88
C THR A 134 21.74 -36.47 -4.55
N ASN A 135 22.45 -36.34 -3.43
CA ASN A 135 23.42 -37.36 -2.99
C ASN A 135 22.76 -38.69 -2.61
N ARG A 136 21.58 -38.65 -1.97
CA ARG A 136 20.82 -39.88 -1.67
C ARG A 136 20.36 -40.58 -2.94
N LEU A 137 19.83 -39.83 -3.90
CA LEU A 137 19.41 -40.36 -5.20
C LEU A 137 20.58 -40.87 -6.04
N TYR A 138 21.75 -40.24 -5.94
CA TYR A 138 22.98 -40.76 -6.56
C TYR A 138 23.37 -42.12 -5.96
N SER A 139 23.31 -42.26 -4.63
CA SER A 139 23.63 -43.52 -3.96
C SER A 139 22.59 -44.62 -4.19
N ASP A 140 21.30 -44.28 -4.25
CA ASP A 140 20.20 -45.21 -4.48
C ASP A 140 19.03 -44.53 -5.22
N TYR A 141 19.12 -44.55 -6.56
CA TYR A 141 18.15 -43.89 -7.44
C TYR A 141 16.79 -44.62 -7.51
N ARG A 142 16.64 -45.80 -6.89
CA ARG A 142 15.40 -46.59 -6.96
C ARG A 142 14.36 -46.14 -5.93
N THR A 143 14.74 -45.26 -5.02
CA THR A 143 13.87 -44.80 -3.94
C THR A 143 12.86 -43.76 -4.42
N THR A 144 11.61 -44.18 -4.64
CA THR A 144 10.53 -43.29 -5.12
C THR A 144 10.27 -42.10 -4.20
N PHE A 145 10.43 -42.27 -2.88
CA PHE A 145 10.22 -41.19 -1.90
C PHE A 145 11.25 -40.05 -2.04
N ASP A 146 12.51 -40.38 -2.30
CA ASP A 146 13.56 -39.37 -2.48
C ASP A 146 13.36 -38.59 -3.79
N TRP A 147 12.85 -39.23 -4.85
CA TRP A 147 12.45 -38.57 -6.09
C TRP A 147 11.31 -37.57 -5.88
N ILE A 148 10.28 -37.95 -5.12
CA ILE A 148 9.16 -37.06 -4.78
C ILE A 148 9.68 -35.85 -3.99
N GLY A 149 10.50 -36.10 -2.96
CA GLY A 149 11.12 -35.05 -2.17
C GLY A 149 11.96 -34.11 -3.02
N TRP A 150 12.78 -34.66 -3.92
CA TRP A 150 13.64 -33.90 -4.82
C TRP A 150 12.83 -33.02 -5.78
N CYS A 151 11.75 -33.55 -6.37
CA CYS A 151 10.86 -32.79 -7.25
C CYS A 151 10.17 -31.63 -6.52
N ILE A 152 9.71 -31.85 -5.29
CA ILE A 152 9.08 -30.80 -4.48
C ILE A 152 10.09 -29.69 -4.16
N VAL A 153 11.29 -30.06 -3.71
CA VAL A 153 12.35 -29.12 -3.35
C VAL A 153 12.81 -28.33 -4.58
N LEU A 154 12.99 -28.98 -5.73
CA LEU A 154 13.33 -28.32 -6.97
C LEU A 154 12.22 -27.36 -7.42
N GLY A 155 10.95 -27.76 -7.34
CA GLY A 155 9.82 -26.90 -7.66
C GLY A 155 9.76 -25.64 -6.78
N LEU A 156 9.97 -25.80 -5.47
CA LEU A 156 10.07 -24.67 -4.55
C LEU A 156 11.28 -23.78 -4.89
N LEU A 157 12.42 -24.37 -5.24
CA LEU A 157 13.62 -23.62 -5.61
C LEU A 157 13.44 -22.84 -6.91
N ILE A 158 12.75 -23.39 -7.91
CA ILE A 158 12.37 -22.68 -9.15
C ILE A 158 11.36 -21.56 -8.88
N TYR A 159 10.48 -21.73 -7.88
CA TYR A 159 9.51 -20.70 -7.50
C TYR A 159 10.17 -19.53 -6.75
N PHE A 160 11.04 -19.84 -5.79
CA PHE A 160 11.70 -18.87 -4.92
C PHE A 160 12.95 -18.25 -5.53
N SER A 161 13.74 -19.02 -6.27
CA SER A 161 14.88 -18.53 -7.05
C SER A 161 14.43 -18.15 -8.45
N TYR A 162 15.23 -17.35 -9.15
CA TYR A 162 14.97 -17.01 -10.54
C TYR A 162 14.80 -18.29 -11.37
N TYR A 163 13.73 -18.34 -12.18
CA TYR A 163 13.31 -19.53 -12.93
C TYR A 163 14.49 -20.24 -13.61
N TYR A 164 15.39 -19.48 -14.24
CA TYR A 164 16.57 -20.00 -14.95
C TYR A 164 17.68 -20.54 -14.04
N LEU A 165 17.86 -19.98 -12.84
CA LEU A 165 18.89 -20.46 -11.92
C LEU A 165 18.44 -21.78 -11.27
N GLY A 166 17.16 -21.88 -10.92
CA GLY A 166 16.56 -23.10 -10.38
C GLY A 166 16.56 -24.25 -11.38
N THR A 167 16.25 -23.98 -12.65
CA THR A 167 16.34 -24.99 -13.70
C THR A 167 17.77 -25.46 -13.94
N LEU A 168 18.76 -24.55 -13.89
CA LEU A 168 20.17 -24.93 -14.00
C LEU A 168 20.60 -25.87 -12.87
N TYR A 169 20.23 -25.58 -11.62
CA TYR A 169 20.51 -26.49 -10.49
C TYR A 169 19.84 -27.86 -10.71
N GLY A 170 18.60 -27.88 -11.18
CA GLY A 170 17.91 -29.12 -11.55
C GLY A 170 18.67 -29.92 -12.59
N ILE A 171 19.09 -29.31 -13.69
CA ILE A 171 19.86 -29.97 -14.76
C ILE A 171 21.19 -30.50 -14.22
N VAL A 172 21.96 -29.70 -13.49
CA VAL A 172 23.26 -30.14 -12.93
C VAL A 172 23.07 -31.30 -11.96
N SER A 173 22.05 -31.25 -11.09
CA SER A 173 21.77 -32.34 -10.16
C SER A 173 21.31 -33.63 -10.85
N LEU A 174 20.53 -33.55 -11.94
CA LEU A 174 20.18 -34.72 -12.74
C LEU A 174 21.40 -35.32 -13.45
N LEU A 175 22.25 -34.48 -14.05
CA LEU A 175 23.51 -34.92 -14.64
C LEU A 175 24.43 -35.60 -13.62
N TYR A 176 24.40 -35.13 -12.37
CA TYR A 176 25.16 -35.75 -11.29
C TYR A 176 24.59 -37.10 -10.86
N ILE A 177 23.26 -37.23 -10.75
CA ILE A 177 22.58 -38.49 -10.38
C ILE A 177 22.82 -39.56 -11.45
N PHE A 178 22.74 -39.20 -12.74
CA PHE A 178 22.89 -40.12 -13.88
C PHE A 178 24.27 -40.03 -14.55
N LYS A 179 25.30 -39.67 -13.78
CA LYS A 179 26.66 -39.54 -14.31
C LYS A 179 27.26 -40.89 -14.73
N ASP A 180 26.74 -41.98 -14.19
CA ASP A 180 27.10 -43.37 -14.47
C ASP A 180 26.09 -44.01 -15.45
#